data_AF-A0A955BTU5-F1
#
_entry.id   AF-A0A955BTU5-F1
#
_cell.length_a   1.000
_cell.length_b   1.000
_cell.length_c   1.000
_cell.angle_alpha   90.00
_cell.angle_beta   90.00
_cell.angle_gamma   90.00
#
_symmetry.space_group_name_H-M   'P 1'
#
loop_
_entity.id
_entity.type
_entity.pdbx_description
1 polymer ?
#
loop_
_entity_poly.entity_id
_entity_poly.type
_entity_poly.pdbx_seq_one_letter_code
_entity_poly.pdbx_strand_id
1 'polypeptide(L)' 'MSDVTIDPPTNVADADYDASLAAIRRAVREFEGCRPAELDLLASDLDQLARMSDKLAAGRVEIAVFGEIST' A
#
# COMPACT_ATOMS: atom_id res chain seq x y z
N MET A 1 5.79 -26.37 21.75
CA MET A 1 6.34 -25.25 20.97
C MET A 1 5.84 -25.46 19.56
N SER A 2 4.80 -24.73 19.17
CA SER A 2 4.16 -24.89 17.85
C SER A 2 4.91 -24.00 16.86
N ASP A 3 5.55 -24.65 15.90
CA ASP A 3 6.23 -24.00 14.78
C ASP A 3 5.17 -23.28 13.94
N VAL A 4 5.20 -21.95 13.94
CA VAL A 4 4.36 -21.15 13.04
C VAL A 4 5.08 -21.12 11.70
N THR A 5 4.72 -22.03 10.82
CA THR A 5 5.15 -21.99 9.42
C THR A 5 4.51 -20.76 8.79
N ILE A 6 5.26 -19.65 8.71
CA ILE A 6 4.86 -18.50 7.91
C ILE A 6 5.07 -18.92 6.46
N ASP A 7 4.00 -19.36 5.81
CA ASP A 7 4.02 -19.58 4.37
C ASP A 7 4.48 -18.27 3.69
N PRO A 8 5.45 -18.33 2.76
CA PRO A 8 5.92 -17.15 2.06
C PRO A 8 4.73 -16.50 1.36
N PRO A 9 4.60 -15.16 1.38
CA PRO A 9 3.47 -14.48 0.76
C PRO A 9 3.41 -14.90 -0.70
N THR A 10 2.39 -15.68 -1.05
CA THR A 10 2.14 -16.14 -2.41
C THR A 10 1.94 -14.89 -3.23
N ASN A 11 2.93 -14.53 -4.04
CA ASN A 11 2.90 -13.40 -4.99
C ASN A 11 1.95 -13.76 -6.14
N VAL A 12 0.68 -13.98 -5.82
CA VAL A 12 -0.40 -13.95 -6.79
C VAL A 12 -0.46 -12.48 -7.18
N ALA A 13 -0.12 -12.16 -8.43
CA ALA A 13 -0.46 -10.87 -9.00
C ALA A 13 -1.97 -10.74 -8.85
N ASP A 14 -2.38 -9.99 -7.83
CA ASP A 14 -3.69 -10.09 -7.24
C ASP A 14 -4.62 -9.29 -8.13
N ALA A 15 -5.26 -9.94 -9.10
CA ALA A 15 -6.20 -9.29 -10.01
C ALA A 15 -7.30 -8.54 -9.23
N ASP A 16 -7.58 -9.00 -8.00
CA ASP A 16 -8.48 -8.37 -7.05
C ASP A 16 -7.91 -7.05 -6.49
N TYR A 17 -6.58 -6.91 -6.38
CA TYR A 17 -5.93 -5.68 -5.92
C TYR A 17 -6.11 -4.53 -6.91
N ASP A 18 -5.80 -4.74 -8.18
CA ASP A 18 -5.94 -3.70 -9.21
C ASP A 18 -7.40 -3.29 -9.39
N ALA A 19 -8.31 -4.26 -9.36
CA ALA A 19 -9.75 -4.02 -9.42
C ALA A 19 -10.24 -3.21 -8.20
N SER A 20 -9.80 -3.56 -7.00
CA SER A 20 -10.13 -2.86 -5.77
C SER A 20 -9.58 -1.43 -5.76
N LEU A 21 -8.33 -1.23 -6.19
CA LEU A 21 -7.71 0.09 -6.27
C LEU A 21 -8.45 0.99 -7.27
N ALA A 22 -8.84 0.45 -8.42
CA ALA A 22 -9.65 1.17 -9.40
C ALA A 22 -11.03 1.57 -8.83
N ALA A 23 -11.69 0.67 -8.08
CA ALA A 23 -12.96 0.95 -7.42
C ALA A 23 -12.83 2.06 -6.36
N ILE A 24 -11.78 2.04 -5.54
CA ILE A 24 -11.52 3.07 -4.54
C ILE A 24 -11.25 4.43 -5.21
N ARG A 25 -10.41 4.46 -6.25
CA ARG A 25 -10.15 5.70 -7.02
C ARG A 25 -11.42 6.28 -7.62
N ARG A 26 -12.35 5.44 -8.06
CA ARG A 26 -13.65 5.88 -8.54
C ARG A 26 -14.50 6.46 -7.41
N ALA A 27 -14.56 5.77 -6.27
CA ALA A 27 -15.31 6.24 -5.11
C ALA A 27 -14.81 7.61 -4.62
N VAL A 28 -13.50 7.85 -4.60
CA VAL A 28 -12.93 9.17 -4.23
C VAL A 28 -13.39 10.26 -5.19
N ARG A 29 -13.43 10.01 -6.50
CA ARG A 29 -13.88 11.02 -7.48
C ARG A 29 -15.38 11.33 -7.41
N GLU A 30 -16.18 10.32 -7.10
CA GLU A 30 -17.63 10.41 -7.00
C GLU A 30 -18.09 10.85 -5.60
N PHE A 31 -17.15 11.09 -4.67
CA PHE A 31 -17.48 11.44 -3.30
C PHE A 31 -18.02 12.87 -3.19
N GLU A 32 -19.33 12.97 -2.97
CA GLU A 32 -20.03 14.24 -2.81
C GLU A 32 -19.85 14.82 -1.40
N GLY A 33 -19.95 16.15 -1.28
CA GLY A 33 -19.91 16.84 0.02
C GLY A 33 -18.50 17.12 0.58
N CYS A 34 -17.45 16.86 -0.19
CA CYS A 34 -16.06 17.16 0.17
C CYS A 34 -15.53 18.34 -0.67
N ARG A 35 -14.59 19.11 -0.12
CA ARG A 35 -13.98 20.21 -0.88
C ARG A 35 -13.04 19.63 -1.95
N PRO A 36 -12.90 20.28 -3.12
CA PRO A 36 -11.97 19.80 -4.16
C PRO A 36 -10.56 19.53 -3.65
N ALA A 37 -10.03 20.42 -2.79
CA ALA A 37 -8.71 20.26 -2.19
C ALA A 37 -8.57 19.02 -1.29
N GLU A 38 -9.64 18.57 -0.65
CA GLU A 38 -9.63 17.37 0.19
C GLU A 38 -9.64 16.10 -0.67
N LEU A 39 -10.37 16.13 -1.80
CA LEU A 39 -10.35 15.05 -2.78
C LEU A 39 -8.98 14.92 -3.45
N ASP A 40 -8.34 16.05 -3.78
CA ASP A 40 -6.99 16.07 -4.35
C ASP A 40 -5.96 15.50 -3.37
N LEU A 41 -6.05 15.87 -2.08
CA LEU A 41 -5.19 15.34 -1.03
C LEU A 41 -5.39 13.82 -0.87
N LEU A 42 -6.65 13.38 -0.78
CA LEU A 42 -6.99 11.97 -0.63
C LEU A 42 -6.52 11.12 -1.83
N ALA A 43 -6.65 11.65 -3.05
CA ALA A 43 -6.13 11.00 -4.25
C ALA A 43 -4.60 10.88 -4.23
N SER A 44 -3.89 11.93 -3.78
CA SER A 44 -2.44 11.92 -3.63
C SER A 44 -1.96 10.89 -2.60
N ASP A 45 -2.64 10.80 -1.46
CA ASP A 45 -2.31 9.83 -0.40
C ASP A 45 -2.54 8.40 -0.88
N LEU A 46 -3.65 8.14 -1.58
CA LEU A 46 -3.94 6.83 -2.17
C LEU A 46 -2.85 6.41 -3.18
N ASP A 47 -2.39 7.34 -4.00
CA ASP A 47 -1.30 7.10 -4.94
C ASP A 47 0.04 6.83 -4.25
N GLN A 48 0.30 7.49 -3.11
CA GLN A 48 1.50 7.20 -2.32
C GLN A 48 1.46 5.79 -1.75
N LEU A 49 0.32 5.36 -1.21
CA LEU A 49 0.14 4.02 -0.66
C LEU A 49 0.27 2.94 -1.74
N ALA A 50 -0.31 3.14 -2.93
CA ALA A 50 -0.16 2.23 -4.06
C ALA A 50 1.33 2.08 -4.46
N ARG A 51 2.06 3.20 -4.58
CA ARG A 51 3.50 3.17 -4.85
C ARG A 51 4.31 2.45 -3.76
N MET A 52 3.91 2.56 -2.49
CA MET A 52 4.54 1.83 -1.41
C MET A 52 4.28 0.33 -1.53
N SER A 53 3.04 -0.06 -1.83
CA SER A 53 2.67 -1.45 -2.11
C SER A 53 3.52 -2.04 -3.24
N ASP A 54 3.68 -1.31 -4.35
CA ASP A 54 4.50 -1.75 -5.49
C ASP A 54 5.97 -1.96 -5.11
N LYS A 55 6.52 -1.07 -4.26
CA LYS A 55 7.90 -1.19 -3.77
C LYS A 55 8.08 -2.43 -2.89
N LEU A 56 7.12 -2.68 -2.00
CA LEU A 56 7.12 -3.85 -1.13
C LEU A 56 6.98 -5.15 -1.94
N ALA A 57 6.04 -5.20 -2.88
CA ALA A 57 5.83 -6.35 -3.77
C ALA A 57 7.05 -6.63 -4.66
N ALA A 58 7.74 -5.59 -5.12
CA ALA A 58 8.97 -5.73 -5.90
C ALA A 58 10.20 -6.17 -5.08
N GLY A 59 10.07 -6.41 -3.77
CA GLY A 59 11.20 -6.72 -2.88
C GLY A 59 12.21 -5.57 -2.74
N ARG A 60 11.85 -4.36 -3.17
CA ARG A 60 12.70 -3.15 -3.13
C ARG A 60 12.46 -2.39 -1.83
N VAL A 61 12.52 -3.09 -0.71
CA VAL A 61 12.54 -2.47 0.61
C VAL A 61 14.01 -2.40 1.01
N GLU A 62 14.61 -1.22 0.88
CA GLU A 62 15.85 -0.95 1.60
C GLU A 62 15.51 -0.98 3.09
N ILE A 63 15.76 -2.13 3.73
CA ILE A 63 15.76 -2.20 5.20
C ILE A 63 17.00 -1.43 5.62
N ALA A 64 16.81 -0.16 5.98
CA ALA A 64 17.82 0.59 6.71
C ALA A 64 18.02 -0.11 8.06
N VAL A 65 19.00 -1.00 8.13
CA VAL A 65 19.49 -1.54 9.40
C VAL A 65 20.19 -0.39 10.11
N PHE A 66 19.48 0.28 11.01
CA PHE A 66 20.13 1.17 11.97
C PHE A 66 21.00 0.30 12.87
N GLY A 67 22.30 0.29 12.58
CA GLY A 67 23.30 -0.37 13.42
C GLY A 67 23.20 0.14 14.85
N GLU A 68 23.17 -0.81 15.78
CA GLU A 68 23.27 -0.70 17.24
C GLU A 68 23.33 0.72 17.80
N ILE A 69 22.25 1.15 18.46
CA ILE A 69 22.32 2.27 19.41
C ILE A 69 23.16 1.78 20.60
N SER A 70 24.48 1.97 20.53
CA SER A 70 25.33 1.88 21.70
C SER A 70 24.86 2.93 22.70
N THR A 71 24.31 2.46 23.83
CA THR A 71 24.01 3.28 25.01
C THR A 71 25.26 3.40 25.86
#